data_AF-A0A5B2XNG2-F1
#
_entry.id   AF-A0A5B2XNG2-F1
#
_cell.length_a   1.000
_cell.length_b   1.000
_cell.length_c   1.000
_cell.angle_alpha   90.00
_cell.angle_beta   90.00
_cell.angle_gamma   90.00
#
_symmetry.space_group_name_H-M   'P 1'
#
loop_
_entity.id
_entity.type
_entity.pdbx_description
1 polymer ?
#
loop_
_entity_poly.entity_id
_entity_poly.type
_entity_poly.pdbx_seq_one_letter_code
_entity_poly.pdbx_strand_id
1 'polypeptide(L)'
;MTGPQGMTEGFARFRSDLDAAVSRGKRASAEANERTEAFRGRTRELTDQVRARKTKPDPGQLTTDDLRRVATGFRTSKRLPVEQLPTGAELLAPSSPSSPENVAKDTLRSGNTPGVGGRPPRPDDDDEDFSQERILS
;
A
#
# COMPACT_ATOMS: atom_id res chain seq x y z
N MET A 1 -52.94 -13.38 10.02
CA MET A 1 -52.17 -14.37 9.25
C MET A 1 -51.54 -13.66 8.07
N THR A 2 -50.24 -13.39 8.13
CA THR A 2 -49.46 -12.93 6.96
C THR A 2 -49.36 -14.09 5.99
N GLY A 3 -50.16 -14.06 4.92
CA GLY A 3 -50.15 -15.09 3.89
C GLY A 3 -48.78 -15.18 3.17
N PRO A 4 -48.60 -16.18 2.28
CA PRO A 4 -47.35 -16.40 1.53
C PRO A 4 -46.80 -15.16 0.80
N GLN A 5 -47.66 -14.17 0.53
CA GLN A 5 -47.34 -12.87 -0.06
C GLN A 5 -46.46 -11.97 0.85
N GLY A 6 -46.62 -12.04 2.18
CA GLY A 6 -45.82 -11.25 3.12
C GLY A 6 -44.37 -11.72 3.23
N MET A 7 -44.13 -13.03 3.05
CA MET A 7 -42.76 -13.57 2.96
C MET A 7 -42.06 -13.09 1.69
N THR A 8 -42.73 -13.13 0.54
CA THR A 8 -42.12 -12.71 -0.74
C THR A 8 -41.77 -11.22 -0.75
N GLU A 9 -42.61 -10.37 -0.15
CA GLU A 9 -42.32 -8.95 -0.02
C GLU A 9 -41.15 -8.68 0.92
N GLY A 10 -41.06 -9.41 2.04
CA GLY A 10 -39.91 -9.35 2.96
C GLY A 10 -38.59 -9.70 2.27
N PHE A 11 -38.57 -10.77 1.46
CA PHE A 11 -37.39 -11.14 0.67
C PHE A 11 -37.02 -10.10 -0.38
N ALA A 12 -38.01 -9.47 -1.03
CA ALA A 12 -37.75 -8.41 -2.01
C ALA A 12 -37.10 -7.18 -1.34
N ARG A 13 -37.62 -6.74 -0.19
CA ARG A 13 -37.05 -5.63 0.59
C ARG A 13 -35.64 -5.95 1.06
N PHE A 14 -35.42 -7.13 1.62
CA PHE A 14 -34.10 -7.56 2.06
C PHE A 14 -33.07 -7.57 0.92
N ARG A 15 -33.43 -8.08 -0.27
CA ARG A 15 -32.55 -8.06 -1.44
C ARG A 15 -32.23 -6.62 -1.87
N SER A 16 -33.23 -5.76 -1.89
CA SER A 16 -33.04 -4.33 -2.18
C SER A 16 -32.09 -3.66 -1.18
N ASP A 17 -32.23 -3.94 0.11
CA ASP A 17 -31.37 -3.38 1.16
C ASP A 17 -29.93 -3.91 1.06
N LEU A 18 -29.77 -5.20 0.75
CA LEU A 18 -28.45 -5.79 0.47
C LEU A 18 -27.79 -5.15 -0.75
N ASP A 19 -28.51 -5.00 -1.86
CA ASP A 19 -27.98 -4.39 -3.08
C ASP A 19 -27.57 -2.92 -2.83
N ALA A 20 -28.37 -2.18 -2.06
CA ALA A 20 -28.04 -0.83 -1.65
C ALA A 20 -26.79 -0.78 -0.74
N ALA A 21 -26.68 -1.70 0.22
CA ALA A 21 -25.53 -1.80 1.11
C ALA A 21 -24.25 -2.17 0.34
N VAL A 22 -24.31 -3.14 -0.57
CA VAL A 22 -23.20 -3.54 -1.44
C VAL A 22 -22.78 -2.38 -2.34
N SER A 23 -23.73 -1.67 -2.94
CA SER A 23 -23.45 -0.50 -3.77
C SER A 23 -22.75 0.61 -2.98
N ARG A 24 -23.18 0.86 -1.74
CA ARG A 24 -22.53 1.82 -0.84
C ARG A 24 -21.12 1.37 -0.47
N GLY A 25 -20.94 0.09 -0.14
CA GLY A 25 -19.63 -0.49 0.17
C GLY A 25 -18.66 -0.37 -1.00
N LYS A 26 -19.10 -0.71 -2.22
CA LYS A 26 -18.31 -0.56 -3.44
C LYS A 26 -17.86 0.89 -3.67
N ARG A 27 -18.76 1.85 -3.47
CA ARG A 27 -18.43 3.28 -3.59
C ARG A 27 -17.41 3.73 -2.55
N ALA A 28 -17.61 3.35 -1.28
CA ALA A 28 -16.69 3.69 -0.21
C ALA A 28 -15.29 3.09 -0.44
N SER A 29 -15.21 1.84 -0.90
CA SER A 29 -13.95 1.20 -1.26
C SER A 29 -13.26 1.89 -2.44
N ALA A 30 -14.02 2.28 -3.48
CA ALA A 30 -13.46 3.01 -4.61
C ALA A 30 -12.86 4.36 -4.19
N GLU A 31 -13.58 5.12 -3.35
CA GLU A 31 -13.10 6.41 -2.82
C GLU A 31 -11.86 6.23 -1.92
N ALA A 32 -11.82 5.20 -1.07
CA ALA A 32 -10.66 4.90 -0.26
C ALA A 32 -9.44 4.52 -1.11
N ASN A 33 -9.64 3.76 -2.19
CA ASN A 33 -8.59 3.40 -3.13
C ASN A 33 -8.06 4.64 -3.85
N GLU A 34 -8.94 5.51 -4.35
CA GLU A 34 -8.54 6.77 -5.01
C GLU A 34 -7.69 7.65 -4.07
N ARG A 35 -8.12 7.83 -2.82
CA ARG A 35 -7.34 8.56 -1.81
C ARG A 35 -5.99 7.92 -1.53
N THR A 36 -5.94 6.59 -1.47
CA THR A 36 -4.70 5.83 -1.24
C THR A 36 -3.74 6.00 -2.40
N GLU A 37 -4.21 5.90 -3.65
CA GLU A 37 -3.39 6.09 -4.84
C GLU A 37 -2.90 7.55 -4.95
N ALA A 38 -3.76 8.53 -4.69
CA ALA A 38 -3.35 9.93 -4.65
C ALA A 38 -2.29 10.22 -3.56
N PHE A 39 -2.40 9.58 -2.40
CA PHE A 39 -1.39 9.66 -1.34
C PHE A 39 -0.07 9.00 -1.76
N ARG A 40 -0.11 7.81 -2.37
CA ARG A 40 1.08 7.11 -2.91
C ARG A 40 1.77 7.94 -3.98
N GLY A 41 1.01 8.54 -4.89
CA GLY A 41 1.53 9.43 -5.95
C GLY A 41 2.28 10.62 -5.37
N ARG A 42 1.64 11.38 -4.47
CA ARG A 42 2.28 12.52 -3.78
C ARG A 42 3.52 12.12 -2.99
N THR A 43 3.49 10.96 -2.34
CA THR A 43 4.65 10.44 -1.60
C THR A 43 5.81 10.14 -2.53
N ARG A 44 5.58 9.47 -3.66
CA ARG A 44 6.61 9.19 -4.67
C ARG A 44 7.22 10.48 -5.22
N GLU A 45 6.37 11.45 -5.57
CA GLU A 45 6.83 12.74 -6.07
C GLU A 45 7.72 13.46 -5.03
N LEU A 46 7.30 13.50 -3.77
CA LEU A 46 8.10 14.09 -2.69
C LEU A 46 9.43 13.37 -2.51
N THR A 47 9.42 12.03 -2.54
CA THR A 47 10.63 11.21 -2.49
C THR A 47 11.59 11.56 -3.62
N ASP A 48 11.10 11.70 -4.86
CA ASP A 48 11.92 12.05 -6.01
C ASP A 48 12.47 13.48 -5.90
N GLN A 49 11.69 14.43 -5.38
CA GLN A 49 12.15 15.80 -5.11
C GLN A 49 13.25 15.84 -4.04
N VAL A 50 13.10 15.04 -2.97
CA VAL A 50 14.10 14.90 -1.89
C VAL A 50 15.38 14.26 -2.44
N ARG A 51 15.27 13.19 -3.24
CA ARG A 51 16.41 12.54 -3.90
C ARG A 51 17.16 13.52 -4.81
N ALA A 52 16.42 14.34 -5.55
CA ALA A 52 17.00 15.39 -6.40
C ALA A 52 17.45 16.65 -5.63
N ARG A 53 17.35 16.67 -4.29
CA ARG A 53 17.64 17.83 -3.43
C ARG A 53 16.92 19.12 -3.86
N LYS A 54 15.75 19.00 -4.46
CA LYS A 54 14.92 20.14 -4.91
C LYS A 54 14.09 20.73 -3.77
N THR A 55 13.76 19.91 -2.78
CA THR A 55 13.03 20.35 -1.57
C THR A 55 14.00 20.89 -0.53
N LYS A 56 13.70 22.07 0.02
CA LYS A 56 14.38 22.64 1.18
C LYS A 56 13.44 22.61 2.38
N PRO A 57 13.56 21.62 3.28
CA PRO A 57 12.71 21.56 4.46
C PRO A 57 13.06 22.68 5.44
N ASP A 58 12.07 23.15 6.21
CA ASP A 58 12.31 24.07 7.32
C ASP A 58 13.01 23.33 8.47
N PRO A 59 14.13 23.84 9.02
CA PRO A 59 14.81 23.24 10.17
C PRO A 59 13.88 22.92 11.35
N GLY A 60 12.89 23.78 11.62
CA GLY A 60 11.93 23.58 12.72
C GLY A 60 10.94 22.43 12.51
N GLN A 61 10.82 21.92 11.28
CA GLN A 61 9.90 20.85 10.90
C GLN A 61 10.60 19.50 10.70
N LEU A 62 11.92 19.44 10.90
CA LEU A 62 12.67 18.20 10.76
C LEU A 62 12.29 17.23 11.88
N THR A 63 11.98 16.00 11.49
CA THR A 63 11.88 14.89 12.43
C THR A 63 13.23 14.72 13.13
N THR A 64 13.19 14.64 14.47
CA THR A 64 14.39 14.42 15.28
C THR A 64 15.08 13.10 14.90
N ASP A 65 16.40 13.05 15.04
CA ASP A 65 17.17 11.88 14.62
C ASP A 65 16.81 10.62 15.45
N ASP A 66 16.41 10.80 16.71
CA ASP A 66 15.93 9.72 17.55
C ASP A 66 14.64 9.09 17.03
N LEU A 67 13.65 9.92 16.66
CA LEU A 67 12.41 9.42 16.08
C LEU A 67 12.66 8.72 14.75
N ARG A 68 13.58 9.26 13.92
CA ARG A 68 13.97 8.63 12.65
C ARG A 68 14.61 7.26 12.89
N ARG A 69 15.53 7.16 13.85
CA ARG A 69 16.19 5.91 14.24
C ARG A 69 15.19 4.86 14.72
N VAL A 70 14.26 5.25 15.61
CA VAL A 70 13.20 4.35 16.12
C VAL A 70 12.29 3.87 14.99
N ALA A 71 11.85 4.78 14.11
CA ALA A 71 11.00 4.43 12.97
C ALA A 71 11.70 3.48 12.00
N THR A 72 12.97 3.74 11.66
CA THR A 72 13.78 2.86 10.82
C THR A 72 13.97 1.48 11.46
N GLY A 73 14.29 1.43 12.76
CA GLY A 73 14.43 0.18 13.49
C GLY A 73 13.14 -0.66 13.48
N PHE A 74 12.00 -0.01 13.71
CA PHE A 74 10.69 -0.67 13.64
C PHE A 74 10.44 -1.26 12.25
N ARG A 75 10.62 -0.47 11.18
CA ARG A 75 10.38 -0.92 9.81
C ARG A 75 11.28 -2.11 9.44
N THR A 76 12.57 -2.03 9.75
CA THR A 76 13.52 -3.13 9.54
C THR A 76 13.09 -4.38 10.31
N SER A 77 12.69 -4.25 11.58
CA SER A 77 12.23 -5.39 12.40
C SER A 77 10.98 -6.07 11.83
N LYS A 78 10.10 -5.30 11.18
CA LYS A 78 8.89 -5.79 10.52
C LYS A 78 9.11 -6.17 9.05
N ARG A 79 10.37 -6.17 8.58
CA ARG A 79 10.74 -6.42 7.18
C ARG A 79 10.01 -5.51 6.20
N LEU A 80 9.67 -4.31 6.65
CA LEU A 80 9.08 -3.28 5.80
C LEU A 80 10.21 -2.57 5.05
N PRO A 81 10.04 -2.25 3.76
CA PRO A 81 11.02 -1.49 3.00
C PRO A 81 11.34 -0.16 3.69
N VAL A 82 12.62 0.12 3.87
CA VAL A 82 13.13 1.43 4.27
C VAL A 82 13.91 1.97 3.10
N GLU A 83 13.42 3.06 2.53
CA GLU A 83 14.13 3.76 1.46
C GLU A 83 15.23 4.62 2.08
N GLN A 84 16.43 4.54 1.52
CA GLN A 84 17.56 5.37 1.96
C GLN A 84 17.47 6.72 1.26
N LEU A 85 16.98 7.72 1.98
CA LEU A 85 16.88 9.10 1.50
C LEU A 85 17.88 10.00 2.22
N PRO A 86 18.32 11.10 1.59
CA PRO A 86 19.16 12.09 2.25
C PRO A 86 18.54 12.54 3.57
N THR A 87 19.37 12.72 4.58
CA THR A 87 18.90 13.21 5.87
C THR A 87 18.46 14.68 5.79
N GLY A 88 17.60 15.12 6.72
CA GLY A 88 17.18 16.52 6.77
C GLY A 88 18.35 17.51 6.89
N ALA A 89 19.39 17.12 7.63
CA ALA A 89 20.62 17.90 7.76
C ALA A 89 21.41 17.95 6.43
N GLU A 90 21.46 16.86 5.67
CA GLU A 90 22.10 16.82 4.35
C GLU A 90 21.36 17.67 3.29
N LEU A 91 20.04 17.81 3.42
CA LEU A 91 19.24 18.68 2.54
C LEU A 91 19.46 20.17 2.84
N LEU A 92 19.81 20.50 4.08
CA LEU A 92 20.11 21.87 4.51
C LEU A 92 21.57 22.26 4.28
N ALA A 93 22.48 21.28 4.21
CA ALA A 93 23.88 21.53 3.93
C ALA A 93 24.07 22.14 2.52
N PRO A 94 24.95 23.14 2.35
CA PRO A 94 25.27 23.66 1.02
C PRO A 94 25.82 22.51 0.17
N SER A 95 25.36 22.41 -1.08
CA SER A 95 25.82 21.37 -2.01
C SER A 95 27.34 21.47 -2.24
N SER A 96 28.12 20.71 -1.48
CA SER A 96 29.49 20.40 -1.85
C SER A 96 29.46 19.63 -3.18
N PRO A 97 30.26 20.00 -4.18
CA PRO A 97 30.35 19.23 -5.42
C PRO A 97 30.87 17.83 -5.07
N SER A 98 30.00 16.83 -5.16
CA SER A 98 30.36 15.44 -4.95
C SER A 98 31.30 14.98 -6.06
N SER A 99 32.53 14.65 -5.70
CA SER A 99 33.47 13.89 -6.54
C SER A 99 32.81 12.59 -7.02
N PRO A 100 32.98 12.16 -8.28
CA PRO A 100 32.15 11.13 -8.92
C PRO A 100 32.60 9.70 -8.58
N GLU A 101 32.94 9.38 -7.33
CA GLU A 101 33.53 8.07 -6.98
C GLU A 101 32.61 7.12 -6.20
N ASN A 102 31.40 7.53 -5.82
CA ASN A 102 30.47 6.66 -5.08
C ASN A 102 29.25 6.16 -5.87
N VAL A 103 29.16 6.44 -7.17
CA VAL A 103 28.03 5.97 -8.02
C VAL A 103 28.15 4.46 -8.34
N ALA A 104 29.30 3.84 -8.09
CA ALA A 104 29.59 2.47 -8.53
C ALA A 104 29.19 1.34 -7.56
N LYS A 105 28.60 1.64 -6.39
CA LYS A 105 28.18 0.58 -5.43
C LYS A 105 26.67 0.39 -5.25
N ASP A 106 25.82 1.21 -5.88
CA ASP A 106 24.36 1.13 -5.70
C ASP A 106 23.59 0.58 -6.91
N THR A 107 24.29 0.23 -8.00
CA THR A 107 23.68 -0.34 -9.22
C THR A 107 23.40 -1.85 -9.15
N LEU A 108 23.61 -2.50 -8.00
CA LEU A 108 23.35 -3.95 -7.83
C LEU A 108 22.21 -4.31 -6.85
N ARG A 109 21.33 -3.36 -6.50
CA ARG A 109 20.06 -3.69 -5.83
C ARG A 109 18.85 -3.04 -6.49
N SER A 110 18.89 -2.90 -7.81
CA SER A 110 17.72 -2.69 -8.65
C SER A 110 17.10 -4.04 -9.00
N GLY A 111 16.26 -4.56 -8.10
CA GLY A 111 15.58 -5.83 -8.33
C GLY A 111 14.81 -6.29 -7.11
N ASN A 112 13.67 -5.64 -6.85
CA ASN A 112 12.42 -6.25 -6.37
C ASN A 112 11.46 -5.17 -5.85
N THR A 113 10.96 -4.37 -6.78
CA THR A 113 9.61 -3.82 -6.66
C THR A 113 8.68 -4.96 -7.09
N PRO A 114 7.83 -5.56 -6.23
CA PRO A 114 6.71 -6.32 -6.75
C PRO A 114 5.75 -5.30 -7.37
N GLY A 115 5.94 -5.10 -8.67
CA GLY A 115 4.96 -4.47 -9.52
C GLY A 115 3.66 -5.27 -9.44
N VAL A 116 2.56 -4.53 -9.45
CA VAL A 116 1.24 -5.01 -9.85
C VAL A 116 1.39 -5.58 -11.27
N GLY A 117 1.71 -6.86 -11.36
CA GLY A 117 1.78 -7.64 -12.58
C GLY A 117 0.68 -8.69 -12.53
N GLY A 118 -0.35 -8.51 -13.36
CA GLY A 118 -1.38 -9.51 -13.58
C GLY A 118 -0.73 -10.83 -13.98
N ARG A 119 -0.86 -11.83 -13.12
CA ARG A 119 -0.62 -13.22 -13.49
C ARG A 119 -1.82 -13.64 -14.34
N PRO A 120 -1.66 -14.08 -15.60
CA PRO A 120 -2.74 -14.84 -16.23
C PRO A 120 -2.99 -16.10 -15.38
N PRO A 121 -4.24 -16.53 -15.18
CA PRO A 121 -4.52 -17.73 -14.41
C PRO A 121 -3.80 -18.90 -15.07
N ARG A 122 -2.96 -19.60 -14.31
CA ARG A 122 -2.50 -20.92 -14.73
C ARG A 122 -3.71 -21.85 -14.64
N PRO A 123 -4.08 -22.56 -15.70
CA PRO A 123 -4.90 -23.75 -15.53
C PRO A 123 -4.05 -24.80 -14.83
N ASP A 124 -4.69 -25.56 -13.96
CA ASP A 124 -4.19 -26.79 -13.34
C ASP A 124 -3.19 -26.59 -12.19
N ASP A 125 -3.74 -26.40 -10.99
CA ASP A 125 -3.27 -27.08 -9.79
C ASP A 125 -4.51 -27.61 -9.05
N ASP A 126 -4.60 -28.93 -9.05
CA ASP A 126 -5.54 -29.78 -8.34
C ASP A 126 -5.55 -29.48 -6.83
N ASP A 127 -6.47 -28.64 -6.38
CA ASP A 127 -6.91 -28.64 -4.98
C ASP A 127 -7.97 -29.75 -4.79
N GLU A 128 -7.52 -31.01 -4.92
CA GLU A 128 -8.22 -32.21 -4.44
C GLU A 128 -8.27 -32.25 -2.90
N ASP A 129 -8.88 -31.26 -2.23
CA ASP A 129 -8.98 -31.29 -0.75
C ASP A 129 -10.32 -30.77 -0.20
N PHE A 130 -11.41 -30.98 -0.94
CA PHE A 130 -12.78 -30.87 -0.42
C PHE A 130 -13.63 -32.11 -0.68
N SER A 131 -13.09 -33.31 -0.44
CA SER A 131 -13.92 -34.51 -0.32
C SER A 131 -14.62 -34.50 1.05
N GLN A 132 -15.90 -34.15 1.06
CA GLN A 132 -16.79 -34.11 2.23
C GLN A 132 -17.07 -35.50 2.87
N GLU A 133 -16.32 -36.55 2.51
CA GLU A 133 -16.63 -37.94 2.89
C GLU A 133 -16.19 -38.36 4.30
N ARG A 134 -15.73 -37.46 5.17
CA ARG A 134 -15.30 -37.81 6.55
C ARG A 134 -16.16 -37.27 7.68
N ILE A 135 -17.30 -36.63 7.39
CA ILE A 135 -18.17 -36.05 8.43
C ILE A 135 -19.25 -37.03 8.92
N LEU A 136 -19.42 -38.21 8.30
CA LEU A 136 -20.36 -39.23 8.77
C LEU A 136 -19.69 -40.62 8.84
N SER A 137 -18.82 -40.79 9.83
CA SER A 137 -18.53 -42.10 10.44
C SER A 137 -18.81 -42.04 11.93
#